data_AF-A0A937QR18-F1
#
_entry.id   AF-A0A937QR18-F1
#
_cell.length_a   1.000
_cell.length_b   1.000
_cell.length_c   1.000
_cell.angle_alpha   90.00
_cell.angle_beta   90.00
_cell.angle_gamma   90.00
#
_symmetry.space_group_name_H-M   'P 1'
#
loop_
_entity.id
_entity.type
_entity.pdbx_description
1 polymer ?
#
loop_
_entity_poly.entity_id
_entity_poly.type
_entity_poly.pdbx_seq_one_letter_code
_entity_poly.pdbx_strand_id
1 'polypeptide(L)' 'MLPRMTVGNWLFWGIMAFIVTNFLWLGLLEEFIPQWIGALVGFFIFLVFLIYGPREKEEETEE' A
#
# COMPACT_ATOMS: atom_id res chain seq x y z
N MET A 1 12.73 16.57 0.02
CA MET A 1 11.72 16.37 1.08
C MET A 1 10.53 15.69 0.43
N LEU A 2 10.16 14.49 0.86
CA LEU A 2 8.94 13.85 0.35
C LEU A 2 7.74 14.70 0.81
N PRO A 3 6.76 15.00 -0.07
CA PRO A 3 5.55 15.72 0.34
C PRO A 3 4.88 14.95 1.48
N ARG A 4 4.68 15.65 2.61
CA ARG A 4 3.98 15.07 3.77
C ARG A 4 2.50 14.98 3.42
N MET A 5 1.91 13.82 3.70
CA MET A 5 0.56 13.46 3.24
C MET A 5 -0.24 12.93 4.43
N THR A 6 -1.54 13.26 4.45
CA THR A 6 -2.47 12.81 5.50
C THR A 6 -2.68 11.29 5.46
N VAL A 7 -3.17 10.72 6.58
CA VAL A 7 -3.46 9.28 6.70
C VAL A 7 -4.41 8.80 5.60
N GLY A 8 -5.44 9.59 5.26
CA GLY A 8 -6.38 9.27 4.18
C GLY A 8 -5.71 9.15 2.82
N ASN A 9 -4.71 10.00 2.54
CA ASN A 9 -3.98 9.92 1.28
C ASN A 9 -3.04 8.70 1.23
N TRP A 10 -2.39 8.36 2.35
CA TRP A 10 -1.61 7.12 2.46
C TRP A 10 -2.47 5.86 2.29
N LEU A 11 -3.67 5.86 2.87
CA LEU A 11 -4.64 4.78 2.69
C LEU A 11 -5.03 4.64 1.21
N PHE A 12 -5.35 5.75 0.55
CA PHE A 12 -5.70 5.76 -0.87
C PHE A 12 -4.56 5.19 -1.73
N TRP A 13 -3.33 5.68 -1.55
CA TRP A 13 -2.17 5.21 -2.31
C TRP A 13 -1.83 3.75 -2.02
N GLY A 14 -2.00 3.29 -0.77
CA GLY A 14 -1.87 1.89 -0.43
C GLY A 14 -2.88 1.02 -1.19
N ILE A 15 -4.16 1.42 -1.22
CA ILE A 15 -5.21 0.68 -1.95
C ILE A 15 -4.90 0.65 -3.44
N MET A 16 -4.48 1.79 -4.01
CA MET A 16 -4.07 1.86 -5.42
C MET A 16 -2.88 0.93 -5.71
N ALA A 17 -1.87 0.90 -4.84
CA ALA A 17 -0.73 0.00 -4.96
C ALA A 17 -1.15 -1.48 -4.89
N PHE A 18 -2.08 -1.83 -3.98
CA PHE A 18 -2.65 -3.18 -3.88
C PHE A 18 -3.34 -3.60 -5.19
N ILE A 19 -4.21 -2.74 -5.73
CA ILE A 19 -4.98 -3.02 -6.94
C ILE A 19 -4.05 -3.16 -8.15
N VAL A 20 -3.12 -2.22 -8.33
CA VAL A 20 -2.15 -2.26 -9.44
C VAL A 20 -1.29 -3.51 -9.36
N THR A 21 -0.81 -3.88 -8.17
CA THR A 21 -0.02 -5.11 -7.99
C THR A 21 -0.81 -6.35 -8.42
N ASN A 22 -2.09 -6.45 -8.05
CA ASN A 22 -2.93 -7.59 -8.43
C ASN A 22 -3.22 -7.63 -9.93
N PHE A 23 -3.45 -6.49 -10.58
CA PHE A 23 -3.63 -6.45 -12.03
C PHE A 23 -2.35 -6.78 -12.80
N LEU A 24 -1.20 -6.27 -12.35
CA LEU A 24 0.09 -6.66 -12.90
C LEU A 24 0.34 -8.16 -12.71
N TRP A 25 -0.08 -8.72 -11.59
CA TRP A 25 0.03 -10.16 -11.33
C TRP A 25 -0.78 -10.99 -12.33
N LEU A 26 -2.06 -10.63 -12.53
CA LEU A 26 -2.93 -11.28 -13.51
C LEU A 26 -2.33 -11.20 -14.92
N GLY A 27 -1.78 -10.04 -15.29
CA GLY A 27 -1.25 -9.83 -16.64
C GLY A 27 0.10 -10.48 -16.94
N LEU A 28 0.94 -10.69 -15.92
CA LEU A 28 2.36 -11.06 -16.13
C LEU A 28 2.78 -12.36 -15.43
N LEU A 29 2.17 -12.70 -14.29
CA LEU A 29 2.67 -13.72 -13.37
C LEU A 29 1.68 -14.87 -13.15
N GLU A 30 0.40 -14.72 -13.49
CA GLU A 30 -0.64 -15.73 -13.25
C GLU A 30 -0.31 -17.10 -13.88
N GLU A 31 0.34 -17.12 -15.04
CA GLU A 31 0.72 -18.37 -15.73
C GLU A 31 1.76 -19.19 -14.93
N PHE A 32 2.58 -18.54 -14.10
CA PHE A 32 3.65 -19.18 -13.33
C PHE A 32 3.32 -19.30 -11.84
N ILE A 33 2.63 -18.30 -11.30
CA ILE A 33 2.40 -18.15 -9.85
C ILE A 33 0.93 -17.84 -9.60
N PRO A 34 0.23 -18.65 -8.78
CA PRO A 34 -1.19 -18.47 -8.49
C PRO A 34 -1.55 -17.07 -7.98
N GLN A 35 -2.74 -16.60 -8.37
CA GLN A 35 -3.23 -15.25 -8.05
C GLN A 35 -3.29 -14.94 -6.55
N TRP A 36 -3.54 -15.93 -5.69
CA TRP A 36 -3.60 -15.72 -4.24
C TRP A 36 -2.25 -15.25 -3.67
N ILE A 37 -1.13 -15.61 -4.30
CA ILE A 37 0.20 -15.11 -3.92
C ILE A 37 0.34 -13.63 -4.27
N GLY A 38 -0.19 -13.21 -5.42
CA GLY A 38 -0.25 -11.81 -5.80
C GLY A 38 -1.10 -10.97 -4.85
N ALA A 39 -2.21 -11.52 -4.37
CA ALA A 39 -3.02 -10.88 -3.35
C ALA A 39 -2.26 -10.70 -2.03
N LEU A 40 -1.49 -11.70 -1.59
CA LEU A 40 -0.65 -11.59 -0.39
C LEU A 40 0.46 -10.54 -0.57
N VAL A 41 1.16 -10.54 -1.71
CA VAL A 41 2.21 -9.55 -2.00
C VAL A 41 1.63 -8.15 -2.03
N GLY A 42 0.51 -7.95 -2.71
CA GLY A 42 -0.22 -6.68 -2.72
C GLY A 42 -0.60 -6.25 -1.31
N PHE A 43 -1.07 -7.17 -0.47
CA PHE A 43 -1.45 -6.88 0.91
C PHE A 43 -0.27 -6.44 1.77
N PHE A 44 0.90 -7.08 1.62
CA PHE A 44 2.12 -6.62 2.29
C PHE A 44 2.55 -5.23 1.83
N ILE A 45 2.47 -4.93 0.53
CA ILE A 45 2.76 -3.59 0.00
C ILE A 45 1.80 -2.57 0.61
N PHE A 46 0.51 -2.89 0.68
CA PHE A 46 -0.49 -2.03 1.32
C PHE A 46 -0.15 -1.74 2.78
N LEU A 47 0.21 -2.77 3.56
CA LEU A 47 0.61 -2.62 4.95
C LEU A 47 1.87 -1.74 5.10
N VAL A 48 2.85 -1.89 4.20
CA VAL A 48 4.04 -1.05 4.21
C VAL A 48 3.69 0.41 3.97
N PHE A 49 2.81 0.70 3.02
CA PHE A 49 2.32 2.07 2.78
C PHE A 49 1.59 2.65 3.98
N LEU A 50 0.78 1.83 4.67
CA LEU A 50 0.11 2.29 5.88
C LEU A 50 1.09 2.53 7.02
N ILE A 51 1.95 1.57 7.36
CA ILE A 51 2.80 1.62 8.56
C ILE A 51 3.97 2.58 8.38
N TYR A 52 4.63 2.53 7.22
CA TYR A 52 5.88 3.25 6.95
C TYR A 52 5.71 4.47 6.05
N GLY A 53 4.48 4.78 5.62
CA GLY A 53 4.21 6.03 4.91
C GLY A 53 4.67 7.23 5.76
N PRO A 54 5.45 8.19 5.23
CA PRO A 54 5.81 9.40 5.95
C PRO A 54 4.56 10.17 6.38
N ARG A 55 4.16 9.93 7.63
CA ARG A 55 3.06 10.58 8.32
C ARG A 55 3.55 11.92 8.88
N GLU A 56 2.65 12.88 8.93
CA GLU A 56 2.77 13.94 9.92
C GLU A 56 2.70 13.25 11.29
N LYS A 57 3.67 13.50 12.18
CA LYS A 57 3.39 13.29 13.60
C LYS A 57 2.25 14.25 13.86
N GLU A 58 1.03 13.73 13.99
CA GLU A 58 0.02 14.44 14.77
C GLU A 58 0.75 14.73 16.08
N GLU A 59 1.03 16.01 16.34
CA GLU A 59 1.48 16.43 17.65
C GLU A 59 0.47 15.80 18.60
N GLU A 60 0.95 14.90 19.45
CA GLU A 60 0.16 14.35 20.54
C GLU A 60 -0.36 15.57 21.31
N THR A 61 -1.60 15.97 21.05
CA THR A 61 -2.36 16.76 22.01
C THR A 61 -2.55 15.82 23.19
N GLU A 62 -1.55 15.80 24.07
CA GLU A 62 -1.70 15.49 25.48
C GLU A 62 -2.74 16.48 26.04
N GLU A 63 -4.01 16.09 26.08
CA GLU A 63 -5.00 16.58 27.06
C GLU A 63 -5.89 15.42 27.54
#